data_AF-A0A1J5BUS8-F1
#
_entry.id   AF-A0A1J5BUS8-F1
#
_cell.length_a   1.000
_cell.length_b   1.000
_cell.length_c   1.000
_cell.angle_alpha   90.00
_cell.angle_beta   90.00
_cell.angle_gamma   90.00
#
_symmetry.space_group_name_H-M   'P 1'
#
loop_
_entity.id
_entity.type
_entity.pdbx_description
1 polymer ?
#
loop_
_entity_poly.entity_id
_entity_poly.type
_entity_poly.pdbx_seq_one_letter_code
_entity_poly.pdbx_strand_id
1 'polypeptide(L)' 'MSKFELYLAEQIKPISYLKSNAADIVKNFATNPETIIITQNGEAKMVVDANQCCTQPSLRKLCSGTS' A
#
# COMPACT_ATOMS: atom_id res chain seq x y z
N MET A 1 -6.42 -3.46 25.02
CA MET A 1 -5.86 -3.59 23.66
C MET A 1 -4.61 -2.73 23.57
N SER A 2 -3.52 -3.25 23.00
CA SER A 2 -2.29 -2.47 22.83
C SER A 2 -2.41 -1.54 21.63
N LYS A 3 -1.63 -0.45 21.63
CA LYS A 3 -1.54 0.49 20.51
C LYS A 3 -1.06 -0.16 19.20
N PHE A 4 -0.28 -1.23 19.31
CA PHE A 4 0.28 -1.95 18.17
C PHE A 4 -0.78 -2.75 17.39
N GLU A 5 -1.69 -3.44 18.10
CA GLU A 5 -2.77 -4.20 17.46
C GLU A 5 -3.74 -3.29 16.68
N LEU A 6 -4.02 -2.11 17.22
CA LEU A 6 -4.86 -1.10 16.56
C LEU A 6 -4.23 -0.62 15.25
N TYR A 7 -2.92 -0.36 15.28
CA TYR A 7 -2.16 0.07 14.11
C TYR A 7 -2.16 -1.00 12.99
N LEU A 8 -1.97 -2.27 13.34
CA LEU A 8 -2.00 -3.36 12.36
C LEU A 8 -3.41 -3.55 11.77
N ALA A 9 -4.45 -3.45 12.59
CA ALA A 9 -5.83 -3.55 12.13
C ALA A 9 -6.20 -2.43 11.13
N GLU A 10 -5.63 -1.23 11.30
CA GLU A 10 -5.84 -0.11 10.37
C GLU A 10 -5.22 -0.37 8.99
N GLN A 11 -4.14 -1.16 8.90
CA GLN A 11 -3.47 -1.49 7.66
C GLN A 11 -4.15 -2.62 6.85
N ILE A 12 -4.97 -3.45 7.49
CA ILE A 12 -5.64 -4.58 6.83
C ILE A 12 -6.94 -4.11 6.17
N LYS A 13 -7.01 -4.21 4.84
CA LYS A 13 -8.19 -3.79 4.05
C LYS A 13 -8.64 -4.89 3.09
N PRO A 14 -9.96 -5.07 2.84
CA PRO A 14 -10.43 -6.01 1.85
C PRO A 14 -10.13 -5.55 0.41
N ILE A 15 -10.12 -6.47 -0.55
CA ILE A 15 -9.89 -6.17 -1.98
C ILE A 15 -10.92 -5.18 -2.54
N SER A 16 -12.12 -5.11 -1.97
CA SER A 16 -13.12 -4.10 -2.33
C SER A 16 -12.65 -2.67 -2.01
N TYR A 17 -11.91 -2.46 -0.93
CA TYR A 17 -11.31 -1.16 -0.60
C TYR A 17 -10.34 -0.71 -1.69
N LEU A 18 -9.47 -1.62 -2.16
CA LEU A 18 -8.55 -1.34 -3.26
C LEU A 18 -9.30 -1.00 -4.54
N LYS A 19 -10.33 -1.78 -4.90
CA LYS A 19 -11.13 -1.55 -6.11
C LYS A 19 -11.82 -0.18 -6.12
N SER A 20 -12.36 0.25 -4.99
CA SER A 20 -13.10 1.52 -4.91
C SER A 20 -12.21 2.75 -4.71
N ASN A 21 -10.99 2.59 -4.19
CA ASN A 21 -10.15 3.70 -3.75
C ASN A 21 -8.75 3.73 -4.39
N ALA A 22 -8.50 2.95 -5.46
CA ALA A 22 -7.18 2.84 -6.09
C ALA A 22 -6.54 4.21 -6.43
N ALA A 23 -7.33 5.13 -6.99
CA ALA A 23 -6.84 6.45 -7.38
C ALA A 23 -6.37 7.28 -6.17
N ASP A 24 -7.11 7.23 -5.06
CA ASP A 24 -6.79 8.00 -3.86
C ASP A 24 -5.65 7.34 -3.07
N ILE A 25 -5.56 6.01 -3.07
CA ILE A 25 -4.39 5.28 -2.55
C ILE A 25 -3.11 5.75 -3.24
N VAL A 26 -3.11 5.81 -4.58
CA VAL A 26 -1.93 6.28 -5.34
C VAL A 26 -1.61 7.74 -5.08
N LYS A 27 -2.62 8.63 -4.99
CA LYS A 27 -2.40 10.05 -4.66
C LYS A 27 -1.78 10.23 -3.28
N ASN A 28 -2.26 9.46 -2.29
CA ASN A 28 -1.81 9.57 -0.91
C ASN A 28 -0.40 9.02 -0.70
N PHE A 29 0.06 8.08 -1.53
CA PHE A 29 1.43 7.55 -1.43
C PHE A 29 2.53 8.60 -1.60
N ALA A 30 2.28 9.70 -2.31
CA ALA A 30 3.25 10.78 -2.45
C ALA A 30 3.42 11.62 -1.17
N THR A 31 2.41 11.64 -0.30
CA THR A 31 2.35 12.52 0.88
C THR A 31 2.36 11.77 2.21
N ASN A 32 1.86 10.54 2.23
CA ASN A 32 1.83 9.65 3.38
C ASN A 32 2.02 8.19 2.94
N PRO A 33 3.28 7.70 2.90
CA PRO A 33 3.58 6.34 2.48
C PRO A 33 3.19 5.34 3.57
N GLU A 34 1.91 4.95 3.58
CA GLU A 34 1.40 3.90 4.47
C GLU A 34 1.37 2.54 3.78
N THR A 35 1.81 1.50 4.48
CA THR A 35 1.68 0.12 4.04
C THR A 35 0.24 -0.36 4.24
N ILE A 36 -0.36 -0.94 3.20
CA ILE A 36 -1.71 -1.50 3.24
C ILE A 36 -1.63 -2.99 2.90
N ILE A 37 -2.17 -3.85 3.76
CA ILE A 37 -2.31 -5.29 3.53
C ILE A 37 -3.70 -5.54 2.95
N ILE A 38 -3.75 -6.09 1.74
CA ILE A 38 -5.02 -6.39 1.07
C ILE A 38 -5.42 -7.85 1.28
N THR A 39 -6.66 -8.07 1.73
CA THR A 39 -7.24 -9.39 1.93
C THR A 39 -8.32 -9.72 0.91
N GLN A 40 -8.51 -11.00 0.64
CA GLN A 40 -9.65 -11.52 -0.11
C GLN A 40 -10.22 -12.71 0.65
N ASN A 41 -11.52 -12.67 0.93
CA ASN A 41 -12.20 -13.71 1.72
C ASN A 41 -11.54 -13.96 3.09
N GLY A 42 -10.96 -12.92 3.70
CA GLY A 42 -10.26 -13.03 4.99
C GLY A 42 -8.80 -13.46 4.91
N GLU A 43 -8.27 -13.79 3.73
CA GLU A 43 -6.88 -14.19 3.55
C GLU A 43 -6.05 -13.05 2.97
N ALA A 44 -4.84 -12.81 3.49
CA ALA A 44 -3.91 -11.84 2.91
C ALA A 44 -3.47 -12.29 1.50
N LYS A 45 -3.54 -11.37 0.53
CA LYS A 45 -3.20 -11.65 -0.88
C LYS A 45 -2.10 -10.76 -1.43
N MET A 46 -2.00 -9.51 -1.00
CA MET A 46 -0.95 -8.59 -1.43
C MET A 46 -0.66 -7.52 -0.38
N VAL A 47 0.47 -6.84 -0.57
CA VAL A 47 0.87 -5.66 0.19
C VAL A 47 1.03 -4.51 -0.80
N VAL A 48 0.49 -3.35 -0.47
CA VAL A 48 0.70 -2.10 -1.21
C VAL A 48 1.56 -1.19 -0.33
N ASP A 49 2.72 -0.79 -0.84
CA ASP A 49 3.68 0.03 -0.11
C ASP A 49 4.36 1.01 -1.08
N ALA A 50 4.30 2.31 -0.77
CA ALA A 50 4.93 3.36 -1.56
C ALA A 50 6.46 3.26 -1.57
N ASN A 51 7.06 2.72 -0.49
CA ASN A 51 8.51 2.65 -0.33
C ASN A 51 9.11 1.39 -0.97
N GLN A 52 8.29 0.42 -1.37
CA GLN A 52 8.71 -0.74 -2.17
C GLN A 52 8.75 -0.45 -3.69
N CYS A 53 9.17 0.76 -4.12
CA CYS A 53 9.61 0.98 -5.51
C CYS A 53 10.80 0.05 -5.86
N CYS A 54 11.64 -0.29 -4.89
CA CYS A 54 12.99 -0.80 -5.15
C CYS A 54 13.16 -2.34 -5.15
N THR A 55 12.10 -3.13 -5.35
CA THR A 55 12.24 -4.58 -5.65
C THR A 55 11.67 -5.00 -7.01
N GLN A 56 11.03 -4.10 -7.76
CA GLN A 56 10.60 -4.38 -9.14
C GLN A 56 11.55 -3.74 -10.16
N PRO A 57 12.38 -4.54 -10.88
CA PRO A 57 13.34 -4.04 -11.86
C PRO A 57 12.71 -3.20 -12.98
N SER A 58 11.43 -3.42 -13.29
CA SER A 58 10.69 -2.75 -14.38
C SER A 58 10.36 -1.28 -14.11
N LEU A 59 10.27 -0.84 -12.85
CA LEU A 59 9.89 0.54 -12.49
C LEU A 59 11.10 1.45 -12.17
N ARG A 60 12.32 0.92 -12.26
CA ARG A 60 13.57 1.65 -11.93
C ARG A 60 13.76 2.94 -12.75
N LYS A 61 13.19 3.03 -13.96
CA LYS A 61 13.22 4.22 -14.81
C LYS A 61 12.38 5.40 -14.28
N LEU A 62 11.39 5.13 -13.44
CA LEU A 62 10.52 6.15 -12.84
C LEU A 62 11.15 6.77 -11.59
N CYS A 63 11.91 5.98 -10.81
CA CYS A 63 12.54 6.43 -9.57
C CYS A 63 13.83 7.26 -9.81
N SER A 64 14.29 7.47 -11.05
CA SER A 64 15.44 8.34 -11.42
C SER A 64 15.04 9.66 -12.07
N GLY A 65 13.87 10.21 -11.72
CA GLY A 65 13.44 11.55 -12.15
C GLY A 65 14.18 12.66 -11.41
N THR A 66 15.46 12.90 -11.74
CA THR A 66 16.11 14.19 -11.48
C THR A 66 15.94 15.09 -12.71
N SER A 67 15.15 16.13 -12.57
CA SER A 67 15.42 17.46 -13.13
C SER A 67 15.27 18.46 -12.00
#